data_AF-A0A7S0GBZ6-F1
#
_entry.id   AF-A0A7S0GBZ6-F1
#
_cell.length_a   1.000
_cell.length_b   1.000
_cell.length_c   1.000
_cell.angle_alpha   90.00
_cell.angle_beta   90.00
_cell.angle_gamma   90.00
#
_symmetry.space_group_name_H-M   'P 1'
#
loop_
_entity.id
_entity.type
_entity.pdbx_description
1 polymer ?
#
loop_
_entity_poly.entity_id
_entity_poly.type
_entity_poly.pdbx_seq_one_letter_code
_entity_poly.pdbx_strand_id
1 'polypeptide(L)'
;FGLDRAYAHSDYVEAAYVCLTIEDDMEDLMTEDPEALSKLESDLLQTDPEFLGDVVMDVLLTHPHLVLELEQQLKVEDPALYAELLEAARKSKLEDGEEVVGDISFADNPKLVAELVTTMIKEDPELLNSLDLLGYNDDDDDQALGLDEALGEFEDAKRKLADLEAEL
;
A
#
# COMPACT_ATOMS: atom_id res chain seq x y z
N PHE A 1 -11.62 -14.47 -25.63
CA PHE A 1 -11.41 -14.77 -24.21
C PHE A 1 -12.73 -15.28 -23.65
N GLY A 2 -12.82 -16.60 -23.43
CA GLY A 2 -14.05 -17.24 -22.96
C GLY A 2 -14.10 -17.22 -21.43
N LEU A 3 -14.94 -16.36 -20.88
CA LEU A 3 -15.25 -16.28 -19.45
C LEU A 3 -16.59 -17.00 -19.20
N ASP A 4 -16.57 -18.33 -19.27
CA ASP A 4 -17.70 -19.20 -18.90
C ASP A 4 -17.25 -20.30 -17.92
N ARG A 5 -16.22 -20.03 -17.11
CA ARG A 5 -15.85 -20.92 -16.00
C ARG A 5 -16.57 -20.41 -14.76
N ALA A 6 -17.59 -21.15 -14.31
CA ALA A 6 -18.13 -20.99 -12.98
C ALA A 6 -17.06 -21.45 -11.99
N TYR A 7 -16.58 -20.53 -11.14
CA TYR A 7 -15.63 -20.85 -10.07
C TYR A 7 -16.36 -21.65 -8.99
N ALA A 8 -15.78 -22.79 -8.61
CA ALA A 8 -16.23 -23.57 -7.48
C ALA A 8 -15.75 -22.92 -6.17
N HIS A 9 -16.44 -23.18 -5.06
CA HIS A 9 -16.02 -22.73 -3.74
C HIS A 9 -14.56 -23.13 -3.42
N SER A 10 -14.15 -24.32 -3.87
CA SER A 10 -12.76 -24.78 -3.76
C SER A 10 -11.75 -23.90 -4.49
N ASP A 11 -12.12 -23.32 -5.63
CA ASP A 11 -11.22 -22.42 -6.39
C ASP A 11 -10.98 -21.12 -5.60
N TYR A 12 -12.00 -20.64 -4.88
CA TYR A 12 -11.88 -19.46 -4.01
C TYR A 12 -11.06 -19.76 -2.74
N VAL A 13 -11.23 -20.94 -2.15
CA VAL A 13 -10.44 -21.37 -0.98
C VAL A 13 -8.98 -21.57 -1.35
N GLU A 14 -8.71 -22.17 -2.51
CA GLU A 14 -7.34 -22.34 -3.02
C GLU A 14 -6.70 -20.99 -3.35
N ALA A 15 -7.43 -20.07 -3.99
CA ALA A 15 -6.95 -18.72 -4.24
C ALA A 15 -6.63 -17.96 -2.93
N ALA A 16 -7.52 -18.04 -1.92
CA ALA A 16 -7.28 -17.43 -0.62
C ALA A 16 -6.05 -18.01 0.09
N TYR A 17 -5.85 -19.33 0.02
CA TYR A 17 -4.67 -19.98 0.60
C TYR A 17 -3.37 -19.54 -0.10
N VAL A 18 -3.41 -19.40 -1.43
CA VAL A 18 -2.27 -18.87 -2.20
C VAL A 18 -1.98 -17.43 -1.80
N CYS A 19 -2.99 -16.57 -1.63
CA CYS A 19 -2.78 -15.20 -1.16
C CYS A 19 -2.11 -15.17 0.22
N LEU A 20 -2.61 -15.93 1.18
CA LEU A 20 -2.04 -15.99 2.53
C LEU A 20 -0.60 -16.50 2.54
N THR A 21 -0.28 -17.49 1.69
CA THR A 21 1.10 -18.02 1.62
C THR A 21 2.05 -17.00 1.00
N ILE A 22 1.58 -16.19 0.04
CA ILE A 22 2.38 -15.12 -0.56
C ILE A 22 2.65 -14.01 0.47
N GLU A 23 1.68 -13.69 1.32
CA GLU A 23 1.84 -12.72 2.41
C GLU A 23 2.91 -13.19 3.40
N ASP A 24 2.82 -14.44 3.88
CA ASP A 24 3.84 -15.05 4.76
C ASP A 24 5.23 -15.09 4.09
N ASP A 25 5.30 -15.51 2.82
CA ASP A 25 6.56 -15.57 2.07
C ASP A 25 7.18 -14.17 1.87
N MET A 26 6.35 -13.13 1.75
CA MET A 26 6.82 -11.74 1.63
C MET A 26 7.36 -11.22 2.97
N GLU A 27 6.72 -11.55 4.10
CA GLU A 27 7.19 -11.21 5.45
C GLU A 27 8.53 -11.90 5.77
N ASP A 28 8.67 -13.18 5.39
CA ASP A 28 9.93 -13.92 5.49
C ASP A 28 11.01 -13.27 4.62
N LEU A 29 10.68 -12.83 3.39
CA LEU A 29 11.63 -12.15 2.50
C LEU A 29 12.12 -10.81 3.09
N MET A 30 11.23 -10.05 3.73
CA MET A 30 11.56 -8.80 4.42
C MET A 30 12.57 -9.02 5.54
N THR A 31 12.42 -10.13 6.28
CA THR A 31 13.25 -10.43 7.45
C THR A 31 14.57 -11.12 7.07
N GLU A 32 14.53 -12.03 6.10
CA GLU A 32 15.66 -12.91 5.77
C GLU A 32 16.55 -12.35 4.65
N ASP A 33 15.98 -11.64 3.66
CA ASP A 33 16.71 -11.15 2.48
C ASP A 33 16.15 -9.80 1.96
N PRO A 34 16.37 -8.70 2.71
CA PRO A 34 15.93 -7.37 2.29
C PRO A 34 16.55 -6.90 0.98
N GLU A 35 17.73 -7.43 0.58
CA GLU A 35 18.31 -7.15 -0.72
C GLU A 35 17.49 -7.80 -1.86
N ALA A 36 16.94 -8.99 -1.65
CA ALA A 36 16.04 -9.63 -2.61
C ALA A 36 14.72 -8.87 -2.75
N LEU A 37 14.20 -8.31 -1.66
CA LEU A 37 13.00 -7.48 -1.65
C LEU A 37 13.21 -6.17 -2.44
N SER A 38 14.30 -5.45 -2.16
CA SER A 38 14.66 -4.24 -2.92
C SER A 38 14.86 -4.52 -4.41
N LYS A 39 15.39 -5.71 -4.75
CA LYS A 39 15.51 -6.13 -6.14
C LYS A 39 14.14 -6.43 -6.78
N LEU A 40 13.21 -7.01 -6.04
CA LEU A 40 11.84 -7.25 -6.51
C LEU A 40 11.15 -5.91 -6.82
N GLU A 41 11.28 -4.92 -5.95
CA GLU A 41 10.76 -3.56 -6.18
C GLU A 41 11.38 -2.91 -7.42
N SER A 42 12.71 -3.00 -7.57
CA SER A 42 13.42 -2.48 -8.73
C SER A 42 13.02 -3.18 -10.04
N ASP A 43 12.81 -4.50 -10.00
CA ASP A 43 12.34 -5.28 -11.13
C ASP A 43 10.88 -4.92 -11.47
N LEU A 44 10.01 -4.69 -10.48
CA LEU A 44 8.63 -4.24 -10.67
C LEU A 44 8.57 -2.83 -11.25
N LEU A 45 9.37 -1.88 -10.75
CA LEU A 45 9.46 -0.53 -11.31
C LEU A 45 9.83 -0.54 -12.80
N GLN A 46 10.65 -1.50 -13.23
CA GLN A 46 11.06 -1.64 -14.63
C GLN A 46 10.04 -2.39 -15.50
N THR A 47 9.33 -3.37 -14.93
CA THR A 47 8.45 -4.28 -15.68
C THR A 47 7.00 -3.86 -15.67
N ASP A 48 6.51 -3.33 -14.55
CA ASP A 48 5.14 -2.87 -14.34
C ASP A 48 5.09 -1.69 -13.34
N PRO A 49 5.53 -0.49 -13.75
CA PRO A 49 5.52 0.69 -12.90
C PRO A 49 4.10 1.15 -12.51
N GLU A 50 3.08 0.80 -13.30
CA GLU A 50 1.69 1.12 -12.97
C GLU A 50 1.22 0.28 -11.78
N PHE A 51 1.51 -1.03 -11.79
CA PHE A 51 1.22 -1.90 -10.65
C PHE A 51 1.96 -1.45 -9.38
N LEU A 52 3.24 -1.10 -9.48
CA LEU A 52 3.98 -0.57 -8.33
C LEU A 52 3.33 0.72 -7.80
N GLY A 53 2.85 1.59 -8.69
CA GLY A 53 2.12 2.79 -8.28
C GLY A 53 0.82 2.52 -7.54
N ASP A 54 0.06 1.51 -7.96
CA ASP A 54 -1.16 1.10 -7.25
C ASP A 54 -0.82 0.57 -5.85
N VAL A 55 0.24 -0.23 -5.71
CA VAL A 55 0.71 -0.74 -4.41
C VAL A 55 1.18 0.41 -3.51
N VAL A 56 2.02 1.31 -4.02
CA VAL A 56 2.51 2.49 -3.27
C VAL A 56 1.34 3.36 -2.83
N MET A 57 0.38 3.60 -3.72
CA MET A 57 -0.80 4.39 -3.40
C MET A 57 -1.61 3.76 -2.26
N ASP A 58 -1.82 2.45 -2.28
CA ASP A 58 -2.55 1.74 -1.22
C ASP A 58 -1.83 1.81 0.13
N VAL A 59 -0.51 1.62 0.12
CA VAL A 59 0.34 1.77 1.32
C VAL A 59 0.25 3.17 1.89
N LEU A 60 0.41 4.21 1.06
CA LEU A 60 0.38 5.60 1.51
C LEU A 60 -0.99 6.07 2.00
N LEU A 61 -2.07 5.55 1.43
CA LEU A 61 -3.44 5.83 1.91
C LEU A 61 -3.72 5.17 3.26
N THR A 62 -3.12 4.01 3.50
CA THR A 62 -3.27 3.26 4.77
C THR A 62 -2.34 3.79 5.86
N HIS A 63 -1.19 4.37 5.47
CA HIS A 63 -0.14 4.85 6.39
C HIS A 63 0.16 6.36 6.16
N PRO A 64 -0.68 7.26 6.70
CA PRO A 64 -0.53 8.72 6.54
C PRO A 64 0.84 9.29 6.98
N HIS A 65 1.54 8.63 7.90
CA HIS A 65 2.86 9.06 8.35
C HIS A 65 3.92 8.93 7.24
N LEU A 66 3.84 7.91 6.39
CA LEU A 66 4.73 7.75 5.23
C LEU A 66 4.56 8.90 4.23
N VAL A 67 3.32 9.38 4.05
CA VAL A 67 3.05 10.55 3.22
C VAL A 67 3.73 11.80 3.80
N LEU A 68 3.74 11.97 5.12
CA LEU A 68 4.41 13.10 5.78
C LEU A 68 5.93 13.03 5.67
N GLU A 69 6.51 11.82 5.71
CA GLU A 69 7.94 11.61 5.49
C GLU A 69 8.33 11.92 4.06
N LEU A 70 7.57 11.42 3.09
CA LEU A 70 7.72 11.78 1.68
C LEU A 70 7.60 13.28 1.44
N GLU A 71 6.63 13.92 2.06
CA GLU A 71 6.45 15.37 1.96
C GLU A 71 7.70 16.12 2.48
N GLN A 72 8.31 15.63 3.57
CA GLN A 72 9.54 16.20 4.11
C GLN A 72 10.76 15.93 3.24
N GLN A 73 10.90 14.73 2.69
CA GLN A 73 11.97 14.38 1.76
C GLN A 73 11.86 15.25 0.49
N LEU A 74 10.65 15.32 -0.09
CA LEU A 74 10.39 16.12 -1.28
C LEU A 74 10.68 17.61 -1.06
N LYS A 75 10.33 18.17 0.11
CA LYS A 75 10.69 19.56 0.47
C LYS A 75 12.20 19.82 0.41
N VAL A 76 13.03 18.81 0.64
CA VAL A 76 14.49 18.92 0.67
C VAL A 76 15.11 18.61 -0.69
N GLU A 77 14.67 17.53 -1.34
CA GLU A 77 15.24 17.02 -2.58
C GLU A 77 14.74 17.77 -3.81
N ASP A 78 13.44 18.04 -3.88
CA ASP A 78 12.83 18.86 -4.94
C ASP A 78 11.82 19.88 -4.37
N PRO A 79 12.33 21.01 -3.84
CA PRO A 79 11.49 22.09 -3.34
C PRO A 79 10.57 22.71 -4.41
N ALA A 80 10.93 22.60 -5.69
CA ALA A 80 10.13 23.14 -6.79
C ALA A 80 8.91 22.26 -7.03
N LEU A 81 9.11 20.95 -7.15
CA LEU A 81 8.02 19.98 -7.27
C LEU A 81 7.10 20.02 -6.04
N TYR A 82 7.67 20.09 -4.83
CA TYR A 82 6.87 20.26 -3.61
C TYR A 82 5.95 21.49 -3.68
N ALA A 83 6.47 22.64 -4.12
CA ALA A 83 5.69 23.86 -4.24
C ALA A 83 4.58 23.75 -5.31
N GLU A 84 4.84 23.07 -6.42
CA GLU A 84 3.84 22.81 -7.46
C GLU A 84 2.70 21.92 -6.95
N LEU A 85 3.02 20.81 -6.28
CA LEU A 85 2.03 19.93 -5.66
C LEU A 85 1.23 20.63 -4.56
N LEU A 86 1.87 21.48 -3.76
CA LEU A 86 1.18 22.27 -2.73
C LEU A 86 0.21 23.30 -3.32
N GLU A 87 0.55 23.92 -4.47
CA GLU A 87 -0.38 24.81 -5.15
C GLU A 87 -1.52 24.04 -5.82
N ALA A 88 -1.25 22.86 -6.40
CA ALA A 88 -2.28 21.95 -6.89
C ALA A 88 -3.25 21.52 -5.76
N ALA A 89 -2.71 21.20 -4.58
CA ALA A 89 -3.43 20.92 -3.35
C ALA A 89 -4.39 22.04 -2.96
N ARG A 90 -3.86 23.27 -2.93
CA ARG A 90 -4.61 24.47 -2.60
C ARG A 90 -5.75 24.71 -3.56
N LYS A 91 -5.48 24.55 -4.86
CA LYS A 91 -6.46 24.73 -5.92
C LYS A 91 -7.56 23.68 -5.83
N SER A 92 -7.21 22.41 -5.61
CA SER A 92 -8.20 21.33 -5.44
C SER A 92 -9.15 21.61 -4.27
N LYS A 93 -8.63 22.01 -3.10
CA LYS A 93 -9.47 22.36 -1.94
C LYS A 93 -10.42 23.52 -2.24
N LEU A 94 -9.91 24.56 -2.91
CA LEU A 94 -10.72 25.70 -3.30
C LEU A 94 -11.82 25.32 -4.32
N GLU A 95 -11.52 24.45 -5.28
CA GLU A 95 -12.48 23.92 -6.25
C GLU A 95 -13.57 23.07 -5.58
N ASP A 96 -13.21 22.31 -4.55
CA ASP A 96 -14.14 21.54 -3.71
C ASP A 96 -14.94 22.45 -2.73
N GLY A 97 -14.70 23.77 -2.75
CA GLY A 97 -15.42 24.77 -1.95
C GLY A 97 -14.93 24.88 -0.50
N GLU A 98 -13.79 24.27 -0.18
CA GLU A 98 -13.17 24.34 1.13
C GLU A 98 -12.33 25.61 1.27
N GLU A 99 -12.39 26.23 2.45
CA GLU A 99 -11.48 27.32 2.80
C GLU A 99 -10.12 26.74 3.16
N VAL A 100 -9.07 27.23 2.50
CA VAL A 100 -7.69 26.84 2.84
C VAL A 100 -7.26 27.62 4.07
N VAL A 101 -7.47 27.03 5.24
CA VAL A 101 -7.04 27.56 6.55
C VAL A 101 -5.91 26.69 7.09
N GLY A 102 -4.71 27.26 7.22
CA GLY A 102 -3.54 26.56 7.74
C GLY A 102 -2.66 25.90 6.67
N ASP A 103 -1.74 25.06 7.11
CA ASP A 103 -0.87 24.26 6.24
C ASP A 103 -1.66 23.09 5.65
N ILE A 104 -1.40 22.79 4.37
CA ILE A 104 -2.04 21.68 3.67
C ILE A 104 -1.11 20.47 3.80
N SER A 105 -1.58 19.43 4.49
CA SER A 105 -0.94 18.11 4.52
C SER A 105 -1.36 17.33 3.28
N PHE A 106 -0.42 16.65 2.63
CA PHE A 106 -0.74 15.78 1.50
C PHE A 106 -1.50 14.53 1.95
N ALA A 107 -1.26 14.06 3.18
CA ALA A 107 -1.88 12.88 3.76
C ALA A 107 -3.41 13.02 3.93
N ASP A 108 -3.91 14.25 4.08
CA ASP A 108 -5.34 14.52 4.24
C ASP A 108 -6.11 14.56 2.91
N ASN A 109 -5.42 14.38 1.78
CA ASN A 109 -6.03 14.48 0.46
C ASN A 109 -5.60 13.31 -0.44
N PRO A 110 -6.43 12.26 -0.54
CA PRO A 110 -6.15 11.09 -1.38
C PRO A 110 -5.84 11.41 -2.84
N LYS A 111 -6.44 12.48 -3.40
CA LYS A 111 -6.16 12.90 -4.79
C LYS A 111 -4.71 13.39 -4.94
N LEU A 112 -4.18 14.04 -3.91
CA LEU A 112 -2.78 14.51 -3.92
C LEU A 112 -1.81 13.38 -3.67
N VAL A 113 -2.14 12.41 -2.81
CA VAL A 113 -1.34 11.20 -2.66
C VAL A 113 -1.22 10.48 -4.02
N ALA A 114 -2.33 10.34 -4.74
CA ALA A 114 -2.32 9.76 -6.08
C ALA A 114 -1.46 10.57 -7.08
N GLU A 115 -1.55 11.91 -7.04
CA GLU A 115 -0.74 12.79 -7.90
C GLU A 115 0.75 12.75 -7.54
N LEU A 116 1.08 12.66 -6.25
CA LEU A 116 2.43 12.48 -5.74
C LEU A 116 3.03 11.17 -6.26
N VAL A 117 2.36 10.04 -6.07
CA VAL A 117 2.82 8.72 -6.57
C VAL A 117 2.98 8.73 -8.08
N THR A 118 2.00 9.30 -8.80
CA THR A 118 2.07 9.43 -10.26
C THR A 118 3.29 10.23 -10.71
N THR A 119 3.61 11.30 -9.98
CA THR A 119 4.75 12.17 -10.32
C THR A 119 6.07 11.49 -9.99
N MET A 120 6.17 10.80 -8.85
CA MET A 120 7.34 10.00 -8.49
C MET A 120 7.64 8.94 -9.55
N ILE A 121 6.65 8.17 -10.00
CA ILE A 121 6.86 7.16 -11.06
C ILE A 121 7.39 7.76 -12.35
N LYS A 122 6.94 8.96 -12.71
CA LYS A 122 7.23 9.59 -14.02
C LYS A 122 8.50 10.42 -14.03
N GLU A 123 8.75 11.16 -12.96
CA GLU A 123 9.76 12.22 -12.92
C GLU A 123 10.94 11.85 -12.02
N ASP A 124 10.68 11.19 -10.89
CA ASP A 124 11.71 10.81 -9.94
C ASP A 124 11.40 9.48 -9.22
N PRO A 125 11.65 8.34 -9.89
CA PRO A 125 11.35 7.04 -9.32
C PRO A 125 12.35 6.66 -8.22
N GLU A 126 13.44 7.42 -8.01
CA GLU A 126 14.36 7.20 -6.89
C GLU A 126 13.67 7.51 -5.56
N LEU A 127 12.68 8.42 -5.55
CA LEU A 127 11.82 8.68 -4.39
C LEU A 127 10.95 7.47 -4.00
N LEU A 128 10.72 6.53 -4.92
CA LEU A 128 10.06 5.25 -4.59
C LEU A 128 11.02 4.26 -3.95
N ASN A 129 12.30 4.32 -4.30
CA ASN A 129 13.32 3.47 -3.69
C ASN A 129 13.69 3.94 -2.28
N SER A 130 13.44 5.21 -1.94
CA SER A 130 13.65 5.72 -0.57
C SER A 130 12.50 5.37 0.37
N LEU A 131 11.32 5.05 -0.17
CA LEU A 131 10.28 4.37 0.57
C LEU A 131 10.71 2.92 0.73
N ASP A 132 11.00 2.52 1.96
CA ASP A 132 11.10 1.11 2.32
C ASP A 132 9.69 0.50 2.32
N LEU A 133 9.07 0.45 1.13
CA LEU A 133 7.64 0.25 0.94
C LEU A 133 7.20 -1.14 1.38
N LEU A 134 8.12 -2.10 1.22
CA LEU A 134 7.94 -3.47 1.66
C LEU A 134 8.71 -3.76 2.97
N GLY A 135 9.75 -3.02 3.36
CA GLY A 135 10.42 -3.23 4.66
C GLY A 135 9.81 -2.48 5.85
N TYR A 136 8.72 -1.74 5.66
CA TYR A 136 8.00 -1.07 6.74
C TYR A 136 7.32 -2.09 7.68
N ASN A 137 8.10 -2.61 8.62
CA ASN A 137 7.60 -3.33 9.78
C ASN A 137 6.94 -2.32 10.74
N ASP A 138 5.66 -2.53 11.02
CA ASP A 138 4.85 -1.86 12.04
C ASP A 138 5.32 -2.20 13.48
N ASP A 139 6.63 -2.43 13.67
CA ASP A 139 7.21 -2.95 14.92
C ASP A 139 7.43 -1.88 16.00
N ASP A 140 7.28 -0.59 15.68
CA ASP A 140 7.66 0.50 16.61
C ASP A 140 6.52 1.38 17.14
N ASP A 141 5.23 1.15 16.83
CA ASP A 141 4.15 1.87 17.53
C ASP A 141 2.81 1.10 17.53
N ASP A 142 2.61 0.20 18.51
CA ASP A 142 1.34 -0.19 19.20
C ASP A 142 -0.03 -0.17 18.44
N GLN A 143 -0.03 -0.18 17.12
CA GLN A 143 -1.18 -0.23 16.23
C GLN A 143 -0.90 -1.23 15.12
N ALA A 144 -0.51 -2.44 15.55
CA ALA A 144 -0.69 -3.64 14.76
C ALA A 144 -1.98 -3.48 13.97
N LEU A 145 -1.84 -3.41 12.64
CA LEU A 145 -2.92 -3.66 11.71
C LEU A 145 -3.77 -4.78 12.33
N GLY A 146 -5.09 -4.64 12.34
CA GLY A 146 -6.03 -5.61 12.90
C GLY A 146 -6.01 -7.00 12.22
N LEU A 147 -4.87 -7.41 11.67
CA LEU A 147 -4.50 -8.75 11.24
C LEU A 147 -4.58 -9.76 12.38
N ASP A 148 -4.21 -9.41 13.62
CA ASP A 148 -4.37 -10.33 14.77
C ASP A 148 -5.86 -10.56 15.08
N GLU A 149 -6.71 -9.54 14.89
CA GLU A 149 -8.18 -9.66 15.01
C GLU A 149 -8.79 -10.40 13.81
N ALA A 150 -8.32 -10.16 12.58
CA ALA A 150 -8.77 -10.85 11.38
C ALA A 150 -8.34 -12.33 11.33
N LEU A 151 -7.14 -12.67 11.79
CA LEU A 151 -6.65 -14.04 11.94
C LEU A 151 -7.37 -14.75 13.09
N GLY A 152 -7.65 -14.05 14.21
CA GLY A 152 -8.47 -14.58 15.30
C GLY A 152 -9.90 -14.93 14.85
N GLU A 153 -10.52 -14.08 14.03
CA GLU A 153 -11.84 -14.37 13.43
C GLU A 153 -11.78 -15.51 12.40
N PHE A 154 -10.67 -15.63 11.65
CA PHE A 154 -10.46 -16.71 10.68
C PHE A 154 -10.21 -18.06 11.35
N GLU A 155 -9.44 -18.12 12.43
CA GLU A 155 -9.25 -19.35 13.21
C GLU A 155 -10.56 -19.82 13.87
N ASP A 156 -11.38 -18.88 14.36
CA ASP A 156 -12.68 -19.20 14.95
C ASP A 156 -13.70 -19.66 13.87
N ALA A 157 -13.62 -19.10 12.66
CA ALA A 157 -14.37 -19.57 11.50
C ALA A 157 -13.93 -20.98 11.06
N LYS A 158 -12.61 -21.24 11.02
CA LYS A 158 -12.01 -22.55 10.70
C LYS A 158 -12.43 -23.62 11.70
N ARG A 159 -12.50 -23.27 13.00
CA ARG A 159 -13.00 -24.16 14.06
C ARG A 159 -14.48 -24.47 13.91
N LYS A 160 -15.32 -23.47 13.64
CA LYS A 160 -16.76 -23.64 13.40
C LYS A 160 -17.03 -24.51 12.16
N LEU A 161 -16.21 -24.40 11.12
CA LEU A 161 -16.34 -25.20 9.90
C LEU A 161 -15.99 -26.68 10.15
N ALA A 162 -14.92 -26.93 10.93
CA ALA A 162 -14.52 -28.29 11.33
C ALA A 162 -15.59 -28.99 12.20
N ASP A 163 -16.26 -28.25 13.09
CA ASP A 163 -17.35 -28.80 13.91
C ASP A 163 -18.60 -29.13 13.06
N LEU A 164 -18.89 -28.34 12.01
CA LEU A 164 -19.99 -28.58 11.07
C LEU A 164 -19.75 -29.81 10.16
N GLU A 165 -18.51 -30.06 9.77
CA GLU A 165 -18.12 -31.24 9.00
C GLU A 165 -18.13 -32.53 9.83
N ALA A 166 -18.05 -32.43 11.16
CA ALA A 166 -18.11 -33.58 12.07
C ALA A 166 -19.55 -34.05 12.40
N GLU A 167 -20.57 -33.23 12.12
CA GLU A 167 -21.99 -33.55 12.35
C GLU A 167 -22.74 -34.06 11.09
N LEU A 168 -22.05 -34.20 9.96
CA LEU A 168 -22.60 -34.65 8.66
C LEU A 168 -22.16 -36.09 8.32
#